data_AF-A0A5C7WXF3-F1
#
_entry.id   AF-A0A5C7WXF3-F1
#
_cell.length_a   1.000
_cell.length_b   1.000
_cell.length_c   1.000
_cell.angle_alpha   90.00
_cell.angle_beta   90.00
_cell.angle_gamma   90.00
#
_symmetry.space_group_name_H-M   'P 1'
#
loop_
_entity.id
_entity.type
_entity.pdbx_description
1 polymer ?
#
loop_
_entity_poly.entity_id
_entity_poly.type
_entity_poly.pdbx_seq_one_letter_code
_entity_poly.pdbx_strand_id
1 'polypeptide(L)'
;MRVEIGPVGRDTAVAWIAYGRRVVTHLSATASAGRAPVLARFGSLLDEFETAAAPGAPFHWTADAPPEEVEFLMKGLYEIGLVVESEHAAGHLPLRPPEADEFHHMIVQQVLAAVEVEGPAFAQFVEGLRSEWGVAGKG
;
A
#
# COMPACT_ATOMS: atom_id res chain seq x y z
N MET A 1 14.39 -4.46 8.40
CA MET A 1 14.67 -3.99 7.04
C MET A 1 14.35 -2.51 6.92
N ARG A 2 15.08 -1.80 6.05
CA ARG A 2 14.76 -0.40 5.72
C ARG A 2 13.85 -0.37 4.50
N VAL A 3 12.71 0.30 4.62
CA VAL A 3 11.78 0.57 3.52
C VAL A 3 11.95 2.02 3.08
N GLU A 4 12.00 2.24 1.77
CA GLU A 4 12.09 3.55 1.15
C GLU A 4 11.02 3.68 0.08
N ILE A 5 10.26 4.78 0.11
CA ILE A 5 9.19 5.10 -0.83
C ILE A 5 9.47 6.47 -1.45
N GLY A 6 9.55 6.53 -2.78
CA GLY A 6 9.90 7.72 -3.55
C GLY A 6 11.38 7.74 -3.98
N PRO A 7 11.87 8.87 -4.51
CA PRO A 7 11.13 10.12 -4.72
C PRO A 7 10.05 9.96 -5.79
N VAL A 8 8.91 10.63 -5.60
CA VAL A 8 7.77 10.61 -6.53
C VAL A 8 7.00 11.93 -6.46
N GLY A 9 6.21 12.23 -7.49
CA GLY A 9 5.37 13.43 -7.53
C GLY A 9 4.52 13.57 -6.26
N ARG A 10 4.56 14.74 -5.61
CA ARG A 10 3.77 14.99 -4.39
C ARG A 10 2.27 14.80 -4.64
N ASP A 11 1.78 15.25 -5.79
CA ASP A 11 0.35 15.23 -6.10
C ASP A 11 -0.19 13.80 -6.21
N THR A 12 0.60 12.85 -6.72
CA THR A 12 0.18 11.45 -6.76
C THR A 12 0.14 10.81 -5.36
N ALA A 13 1.10 11.15 -4.49
CA ALA A 13 1.08 10.73 -3.10
C ALA A 13 -0.14 11.28 -2.35
N VAL A 14 -0.44 12.57 -2.52
CA VAL A 14 -1.61 13.21 -1.92
C VAL A 14 -2.92 12.57 -2.42
N ALA A 15 -3.04 12.31 -3.72
CA ALA A 15 -4.21 11.63 -4.28
C ALA A 15 -4.40 10.22 -3.68
N TRP A 16 -3.30 9.47 -3.55
CA TRP A 16 -3.32 8.13 -2.95
C TRP A 16 -3.67 8.16 -1.46
N ILE A 17 -3.09 9.09 -0.69
CA ILE A 17 -3.40 9.25 0.74
C ILE A 17 -4.88 9.59 0.93
N ALA A 18 -5.40 10.54 0.15
CA ALA A 18 -6.81 10.94 0.22
C ALA A 18 -7.77 9.81 -0.17
N TYR A 19 -7.38 8.97 -1.14
CA TYR A 19 -8.11 7.75 -1.48
C TYR A 19 -8.05 6.71 -0.35
N GLY A 20 -6.85 6.41 0.15
CA GLY A 20 -6.61 5.45 1.23
C GLY A 20 -7.38 5.79 2.50
N ARG A 21 -7.43 7.07 2.89
CA ARG A 21 -8.22 7.54 4.04
C ARG A 21 -9.70 7.19 3.88
N ARG A 22 -10.29 7.40 2.68
CA ARG A 22 -11.70 7.05 2.43
C ARG A 22 -11.95 5.56 2.55
N VAL A 23 -11.07 4.75 1.96
CA VAL A 23 -11.16 3.28 2.02
C VAL A 23 -11.05 2.80 3.47
N VAL A 24 -10.06 3.28 4.23
CA VAL A 24 -9.87 2.89 5.63
C VAL A 24 -11.07 3.31 6.47
N THR A 25 -11.58 4.53 6.31
CA THR A 25 -12.78 4.99 7.05
C THR A 25 -14.00 4.12 6.76
N HIS A 26 -14.28 3.83 5.49
CA HIS A 26 -15.43 3.01 5.09
C HIS A 26 -15.31 1.58 5.63
N LEU A 27 -14.18 0.92 5.40
CA LEU A 27 -14.00 -0.48 5.79
C LEU A 27 -13.85 -0.67 7.30
N SER A 28 -13.38 0.34 8.03
CA SER A 28 -13.28 0.27 9.50
C SER A 28 -14.64 0.23 10.18
N ALA A 29 -15.69 0.80 9.56
CA ALA A 29 -17.04 0.81 10.12
C ALA A 29 -17.65 -0.59 10.26
N THR A 30 -17.20 -1.55 9.44
CA THR A 30 -17.70 -2.93 9.38
C THR A 30 -16.58 -3.96 9.50
N ALA A 31 -15.41 -3.56 9.97
CA ALA A 31 -14.23 -4.43 10.01
C ALA A 31 -14.45 -5.62 10.96
N SER A 32 -14.12 -6.81 10.47
CA SER A 32 -14.01 -7.99 11.33
C SER A 32 -12.80 -7.87 12.27
N ALA A 33 -12.78 -8.67 13.34
CA ALA A 33 -11.64 -8.71 14.26
C ALA A 33 -10.30 -9.03 13.58
N GLY A 34 -10.31 -9.78 12.47
CA GLY A 34 -9.11 -10.06 11.68
C GLY A 34 -8.65 -8.89 10.82
N ARG A 35 -9.57 -8.04 10.32
CA ARG A 35 -9.24 -6.90 9.44
C ARG A 35 -8.95 -5.61 10.21
N ALA A 36 -9.48 -5.46 11.42
CA ALA A 36 -9.29 -4.25 12.21
C ALA A 36 -7.80 -3.89 12.45
N PRO A 37 -6.89 -4.83 12.78
CA PRO A 37 -5.47 -4.50 13.00
C PRO A 37 -4.77 -3.95 11.75
N VAL A 38 -5.05 -4.54 10.58
CA VAL A 38 -4.44 -4.09 9.32
C VAL A 38 -4.94 -2.71 8.91
N LEU A 39 -6.24 -2.44 9.05
CA LEU A 39 -6.82 -1.11 8.77
C LEU A 39 -6.29 -0.04 9.73
N ALA A 40 -6.13 -0.38 11.01
CA ALA A 40 -5.52 0.52 11.99
C ALA A 40 -4.07 0.86 11.61
N ARG A 41 -3.29 -0.13 11.18
CA ARG A 41 -1.90 0.12 10.75
C ARG A 41 -1.81 0.94 9.47
N PHE A 42 -2.69 0.68 8.49
CA PHE A 42 -2.82 1.55 7.31
C PHE A 42 -3.20 2.98 7.68
N GLY A 43 -4.10 3.17 8.66
CA GLY A 43 -4.43 4.49 9.19
C GLY A 43 -3.19 5.25 9.67
N SER A 44 -2.36 4.61 10.50
CA SER A 44 -1.10 5.20 10.97
C SER A 44 -0.11 5.50 9.84
N LEU A 45 0.04 4.60 8.85
CA LEU A 45 0.91 4.85 7.69
C LEU A 45 0.42 6.02 6.84
N LEU A 46 -0.89 6.21 6.71
CA LEU A 46 -1.46 7.36 6.00
C LEU A 46 -1.14 8.69 6.71
N ASP A 47 -1.12 8.69 8.04
CA ASP A 47 -0.70 9.87 8.83
C ASP A 47 0.80 10.17 8.65
N GLU A 48 1.63 9.12 8.61
CA GLU A 48 3.07 9.24 8.33
C GLU A 48 3.32 9.76 6.89
N PHE A 49 2.62 9.23 5.90
CA PHE A 49 2.72 9.66 4.51
C PHE A 49 2.21 11.09 4.32
N GLU A 50 1.14 11.49 5.01
CA GLU A 50 0.68 12.88 4.94
C GLU A 50 1.75 13.86 5.45
N THR A 51 2.47 13.48 6.51
CA THR A 51 3.60 14.26 7.03
C THR A 51 4.74 14.34 5.99
N ALA A 52 5.07 13.24 5.32
CA ALA A 52 6.09 13.18 4.27
C ALA A 52 5.67 13.91 2.98
N ALA A 53 4.37 14.07 2.72
CA ALA A 53 3.81 14.81 1.59
C ALA A 53 3.75 16.34 1.84
N ALA A 54 4.56 16.87 2.76
CA ALA A 54 4.60 18.29 3.06
C ALA A 54 4.96 19.15 1.82
N PRO A 55 4.49 20.40 1.73
CA PRO A 55 4.80 21.28 0.61
C PRO A 55 6.30 21.53 0.43
N GLY A 56 6.76 21.63 -0.82
CA GLY A 56 8.09 22.13 -1.17
C GLY A 56 9.10 21.10 -1.67
N ALA A 57 8.75 19.81 -1.67
CA ALA A 57 9.59 18.74 -2.23
C ALA A 57 8.74 17.62 -2.86
N PRO A 58 9.33 16.78 -3.74
CA PRO A 58 8.76 15.48 -4.07
C PRO A 58 8.51 14.66 -2.80
N PHE A 59 7.52 13.77 -2.84
CA PHE A 59 7.29 12.85 -1.74
C PHE A 59 8.49 11.91 -1.59
N HIS A 60 8.99 11.77 -0.37
CA HIS A 60 9.97 10.76 0.01
C HIS A 60 9.72 10.35 1.46
N TRP A 61 9.64 9.04 1.72
CA TRP A 61 9.41 8.49 3.05
C TRP A 61 10.30 7.27 3.26
N THR A 62 10.79 7.11 4.49
CA THR A 62 11.61 5.98 4.88
C THR A 62 11.23 5.52 6.29
N ALA A 63 11.24 4.20 6.52
CA ALA A 63 11.11 3.64 7.85
C ALA A 63 11.88 2.34 8.00
N ASP A 64 12.25 2.02 9.24
CA ASP A 64 12.74 0.71 9.62
C ASP A 64 11.58 -0.12 10.16
N ALA A 65 11.36 -1.31 9.60
CA ALA A 65 10.32 -2.24 10.02
C ALA A 65 10.83 -3.68 10.01
N PRO A 66 10.30 -4.58 10.85
CA PRO A 66 10.51 -6.02 10.70
C PRO A 66 9.96 -6.53 9.36
N PRO A 67 10.65 -7.45 8.66
CA PRO A 67 10.14 -8.03 7.41
C PRO A 67 8.72 -8.62 7.53
N GLU A 68 8.39 -9.21 8.68
CA GLU A 68 7.08 -9.79 8.95
C GLU A 68 5.96 -8.74 8.99
N GLU A 69 6.25 -7.53 9.48
CA GLU A 69 5.29 -6.41 9.45
C GLU A 69 5.05 -5.95 8.01
N VAL A 70 6.11 -5.89 7.20
CA VAL A 70 6.01 -5.52 5.79
C VAL A 70 5.21 -6.56 5.01
N GLU A 71 5.47 -7.85 5.21
CA GLU A 71 4.69 -8.95 4.63
C GLU A 71 3.21 -8.86 5.02
N PHE A 72 2.93 -8.65 6.32
CA PHE A 72 1.58 -8.48 6.83
C PHE A 72 0.85 -7.33 6.13
N LEU A 73 1.50 -6.18 5.97
CA LEU A 73 0.92 -5.02 5.31
C LEU A 73 0.72 -5.22 3.81
N MET A 74 1.64 -5.90 3.13
CA MET A 74 1.50 -6.17 1.70
C MET A 74 0.36 -7.14 1.41
N LYS A 75 0.23 -8.22 2.18
CA LYS A 75 -0.96 -9.10 2.11
C LYS A 75 -2.24 -8.31 2.39
N GLY A 76 -2.21 -7.46 3.41
CA GLY A 76 -3.29 -6.55 3.75
C GLY A 76 -3.70 -5.63 2.60
N LEU A 77 -2.74 -5.04 1.88
CA LEU A 77 -2.98 -4.15 0.75
C LEU A 77 -3.74 -4.88 -0.37
N TYR A 78 -3.35 -6.13 -0.66
CA TYR A 78 -4.01 -6.97 -1.65
C TYR A 78 -5.45 -7.29 -1.25
N GLU A 79 -5.64 -7.82 -0.04
CA GLU A 79 -6.96 -8.20 0.47
C GLU A 79 -7.92 -7.01 0.51
N ILE A 80 -7.43 -5.83 0.93
CA ILE A 80 -8.20 -4.59 0.90
C ILE A 80 -8.55 -4.22 -0.55
N GLY A 81 -7.63 -4.38 -1.50
CA GLY A 81 -7.90 -4.17 -2.92
C GLY A 81 -9.08 -5.00 -3.42
N LEU A 82 -9.09 -6.31 -3.14
CA LEU A 82 -10.20 -7.20 -3.51
C LEU A 82 -11.53 -6.79 -2.87
N VAL A 83 -11.48 -6.36 -1.60
CA VAL A 83 -12.68 -5.87 -0.90
C VAL A 83 -13.18 -4.56 -1.56
N VAL A 84 -12.28 -3.65 -1.95
CA VAL A 84 -12.66 -2.43 -2.64
C VAL A 84 -13.30 -2.73 -4.00
N GLU A 85 -12.81 -3.71 -4.76
CA GLU A 85 -13.46 -4.13 -6.02
C GLU A 85 -14.89 -4.61 -5.79
N SER A 86 -15.11 -5.41 -4.73
CA SER A 86 -16.45 -5.86 -4.32
C SER A 86 -17.35 -4.69 -3.90
N GLU A 87 -16.86 -3.77 -3.06
CA GLU A 87 -17.60 -2.58 -2.63
C GLU A 87 -17.89 -1.62 -3.80
N HIS A 88 -16.99 -1.56 -4.78
CA HIS A 88 -17.20 -0.78 -6.00
C HIS A 88 -18.31 -1.38 -6.87
N ALA A 89 -18.30 -2.69 -7.07
CA ALA A 89 -19.36 -3.38 -7.78
C ALA A 89 -20.74 -3.20 -7.10
N ALA A 90 -20.75 -3.06 -5.77
CA ALA A 90 -21.95 -2.72 -4.99
C ALA A 90 -22.31 -1.22 -5.00
N GLY A 91 -21.46 -0.35 -5.55
CA GLY A 91 -21.68 1.10 -5.62
C GLY A 91 -21.36 1.87 -4.34
N HIS A 92 -20.65 1.26 -3.38
CA HIS A 92 -20.34 1.89 -2.09
C HIS A 92 -19.02 2.66 -2.08
N LEU A 93 -18.02 2.20 -2.85
CA LEU A 93 -16.71 2.84 -2.93
C LEU A 93 -16.29 3.10 -4.38
N PRO A 94 -15.55 4.18 -4.66
CA PRO A 94 -14.85 4.33 -5.91
C PRO A 94 -13.62 3.43 -5.97
N LEU A 95 -13.20 3.04 -7.17
CA LEU A 95 -11.85 2.52 -7.39
C LEU A 95 -10.81 3.63 -7.20
N ARG A 96 -9.54 3.22 -7.11
CA ARG A 96 -8.41 4.14 -7.03
C ARG A 96 -8.44 5.11 -8.23
N PRO A 97 -8.33 6.43 -7.99
CA PRO A 97 -8.29 7.40 -9.08
C PRO A 97 -6.95 7.32 -9.85
N PRO A 98 -6.92 7.59 -11.17
CA PRO A 98 -5.70 7.51 -11.97
C PRO A 98 -4.54 8.36 -11.45
N GLU A 99 -4.84 9.50 -10.83
CA GLU A 99 -3.84 10.40 -10.24
C GLU A 99 -3.03 9.71 -9.12
N ALA A 100 -3.55 8.65 -8.50
CA ALA A 100 -2.90 7.89 -7.44
C ALA A 100 -2.10 6.67 -7.94
N ASP A 101 -2.12 6.37 -9.25
CA ASP A 101 -1.52 5.14 -9.78
C ASP A 101 0.00 5.12 -9.72
N GLU A 102 0.65 6.25 -10.02
CA GLU A 102 2.11 6.36 -9.94
C GLU A 102 2.60 6.05 -8.51
N PHE A 103 1.97 6.66 -7.50
CA PHE A 103 2.31 6.39 -6.11
C PHE A 103 2.05 4.94 -5.71
N HIS A 104 0.91 4.37 -6.13
CA HIS A 104 0.59 2.97 -5.84
C HIS A 104 1.65 2.03 -6.41
N HIS A 105 1.97 2.15 -7.70
CA HIS A 105 2.99 1.32 -8.33
C HIS A 105 4.35 1.47 -7.66
N MET A 106 4.72 2.68 -7.25
CA MET A 106 5.96 2.93 -6.51
C MET A 106 5.99 2.17 -5.17
N ILE A 107 4.93 2.24 -4.36
CA ILE A 107 4.81 1.48 -3.11
C ILE A 107 5.03 0.00 -3.40
N VAL A 108 4.27 -0.56 -4.34
CA VAL A 108 4.35 -1.99 -4.68
C VAL A 108 5.77 -2.38 -5.07
N GLN A 109 6.39 -1.65 -6.00
CA GLN A 109 7.70 -2.00 -6.53
C GLN A 109 8.81 -1.87 -5.48
N GLN A 110 8.87 -0.75 -4.77
CA GLN A 110 9.96 -0.48 -3.83
C GLN A 110 9.85 -1.32 -2.55
N VAL A 111 8.63 -1.58 -2.06
CA VAL A 111 8.44 -2.46 -0.92
C VAL A 111 8.81 -3.90 -1.28
N LEU A 112 8.37 -4.42 -2.43
CA LEU A 112 8.74 -5.76 -2.87
C LEU A 112 10.25 -5.91 -3.08
N ALA A 113 10.91 -4.91 -3.67
CA ALA A 113 12.37 -4.92 -3.84
C ALA A 113 13.11 -4.92 -2.49
N ALA A 114 12.62 -4.16 -1.51
CA ALA A 114 13.20 -4.15 -0.16
C ALA A 114 13.03 -5.50 0.54
N VAL A 115 11.88 -6.17 0.38
CA VAL A 115 11.61 -7.49 1.00
C VAL A 115 12.45 -8.59 0.34
N GLU A 116 12.62 -8.56 -0.97
CA GLU A 116 13.33 -9.58 -1.76
C GLU A 116 14.79 -9.78 -1.31
N VAL A 117 15.44 -8.74 -0.80
CA VAL A 117 16.85 -8.79 -0.37
C VAL A 117 17.06 -9.30 1.07
N GLU A 118 15.99 -9.49 1.85
CA GLU A 118 16.07 -9.96 3.24
C GLU A 118 16.28 -11.48 3.37
N GLY A 119 16.10 -12.24 2.28
CA GLY A 119 16.51 -13.65 2.20
C GLY A 119 15.61 -14.53 1.33
N PRO A 120 15.96 -15.82 1.17
CA PRO A 120 15.27 -16.73 0.23
C PRO A 120 13.77 -16.92 0.49
N ALA A 121 13.36 -16.95 1.77
CA ALA A 121 11.94 -17.07 2.13
C ALA A 121 11.12 -15.84 1.70
N PHE A 122 11.70 -14.65 1.84
CA PHE A 122 11.09 -13.40 1.44
C PHE A 122 11.06 -13.21 -0.08
N ALA A 123 12.08 -13.71 -0.79
CA ALA A 123 12.07 -13.76 -2.25
C ALA A 123 10.92 -14.62 -2.81
N GLN A 124 10.65 -15.79 -2.21
CA GLN A 124 9.50 -16.63 -2.58
C GLN A 124 8.16 -15.96 -2.30
N PHE A 125 8.05 -15.25 -1.18
CA PHE A 125 6.86 -14.44 -0.87
C PHE A 125 6.64 -13.34 -1.92
N VAL A 126 7.69 -12.62 -2.29
CA VAL A 126 7.64 -11.57 -3.33
C VAL A 126 7.25 -12.15 -4.68
N GLU A 127 7.77 -13.30 -5.06
CA GLU A 127 7.37 -14.00 -6.29
C GLU A 127 5.88 -14.36 -6.28
N GLY A 128 5.37 -14.87 -5.15
CA GLY A 128 3.95 -15.14 -4.95
C GLY A 128 3.08 -13.89 -5.14
N LEU A 129 3.42 -12.78 -4.47
CA LEU A 129 2.68 -11.51 -4.61
C LEU A 129 2.74 -10.95 -6.04
N ARG A 130 3.90 -11.03 -6.70
CA ARG A 130 4.03 -10.57 -8.10
C ARG A 130 3.12 -11.37 -9.03
N SER A 131 2.96 -12.67 -8.79
CA SER A 131 2.04 -13.53 -9.54
C SER A 131 0.58 -13.14 -9.28
N GLU A 132 0.19 -12.98 -8.00
CA GLU A 132 -1.17 -12.60 -7.61
C GLU A 132 -1.58 -11.22 -8.13
N TRP A 133 -0.65 -10.26 -8.15
CA TRP A 133 -0.93 -8.88 -8.55
C TRP A 133 -0.72 -8.65 -10.06
N GLY A 134 -0.36 -9.69 -10.81
CA GLY A 134 -0.03 -9.58 -12.24
C GLY A 134 1.20 -8.69 -12.53
N VAL A 135 2.05 -8.47 -11.53
CA VAL A 135 3.32 -7.70 -11.65
C VAL A 135 4.44 -8.59 -12.21
N ALA A 136 4.29 -9.91 -12.19
CA ALA A 136 5.20 -10.88 -12.79
C ALA A 136 5.12 -10.85 -14.33
N GLY A 137 5.81 -9.88 -14.95
CA GLY A 137 6.38 -9.96 -16.29
C GLY A 137 5.44 -9.86 -17.49
N LYS A 138 5.40 -8.68 -18.12
CA LYS A 138 5.87 -8.62 -19.52
C LYS A 138 7.39 -8.54 -19.46
N GLY A 139 8.05 -9.69 -19.60
CA GLY A 139 9.44 -9.74 -20.03
C GLY A 139 9.57 -9.33 -21.50
#